data_AF-A0A2T6DQS6-F1
#
_entry.id   AF-A0A2T6DQS6-F1
#
_cell.length_a   1.000
_cell.length_b   1.000
_cell.length_c   1.000
_cell.angle_alpha   90.00
_cell.angle_beta   90.00
_cell.angle_gamma   90.00
#
_symmetry.space_group_name_H-M   'P 1'
#
loop_
_entity.id
_entity.type
_entity.pdbx_description
1 polymer ?
#
loop_
_entity_poly.entity_id
_entity_poly.type
_entity_poly.pdbx_seq_one_letter_code
_entity_poly.pdbx_strand_id
1 'polypeptide(L)'
;MLTQSRETRTRLLQISDGALFVLSLSMAYVLRATFPLFDLPQIEAFVRHLWLFPVIAVLGPVALSSQGFYANPQISSRLTTIWMVVRAVVIAMVALISGLFLIRVQYARSVIMLACCFGGILVYIRHELFLRLVSMPVSRNQWRQRVLWVGIGEENTRLRSALTSDERSQLESITEFDPRTDPIEQLGPILHDFAINVVVINLAGLETVHVAPVVAACEREGVSIVVRPGLLAHSPFGMSIDWFAGEPVILYNAQAARPLHLFLKQISDYAGAVILLTLVSPLFLLLAAIVKLSSPGPVFYRQERAGLNGRPFTLLKFRSMRASADREKASLAPLNEMTGPVFKIANDPRVTSFGRFLRRHGLDELPQLINVLRGEMSLVGPRPLPIDEVKRFSDDAHRRRLSVRPGLTCLWQIGGRNDISDFNEWVRLDLAYIDRWSLWLDFKILVATIPVVLFGRGGR
;
A
#
# COMPACT_ATOMS: atom_id res chain seq x y z
N MET A 1 -22.33 0.86 4.85
CA MET A 1 -22.83 1.47 6.11
C MET A 1 -22.05 1.05 7.36
N LEU A 2 -21.83 -0.24 7.64
CA LEU A 2 -21.03 -0.69 8.80
C LEU A 2 -19.61 -0.10 8.81
N THR A 3 -18.95 -0.06 7.66
CA THR A 3 -17.62 0.56 7.48
C THR A 3 -17.65 2.08 7.60
N GLN A 4 -18.62 2.77 6.99
CA GLN A 4 -18.75 4.24 7.10
C GLN A 4 -19.08 4.69 8.53
N SER A 5 -20.01 4.02 9.22
CA SER A 5 -20.32 4.30 10.63
C SER A 5 -19.10 4.07 11.52
N ARG A 6 -18.36 2.97 11.28
CA ARG A 6 -17.09 2.69 11.96
C ARG A 6 -16.03 3.75 11.66
N GLU A 7 -15.94 4.22 10.42
CA GLU A 7 -14.99 5.25 10.01
C GLU A 7 -15.32 6.60 10.64
N THR A 8 -16.58 7.02 10.63
CA THR A 8 -17.05 8.25 11.30
C THR A 8 -16.79 8.18 12.80
N ARG A 9 -17.12 7.06 13.46
CA ARG A 9 -16.81 6.82 14.88
C ARG A 9 -15.31 6.90 15.15
N THR A 10 -14.49 6.30 14.29
CA THR A 10 -13.03 6.32 14.40
C THR A 10 -12.50 7.75 14.29
N ARG A 11 -12.99 8.53 13.32
CA ARG A 11 -12.62 9.94 13.15
C ARG A 11 -13.01 10.78 14.35
N LEU A 12 -14.22 10.59 14.90
CA LEU A 12 -14.66 11.29 16.11
C LEU A 12 -13.77 10.95 17.32
N LEU A 13 -13.40 9.68 17.49
CA LEU A 13 -12.47 9.26 18.55
C LEU A 13 -11.07 9.88 18.35
N GLN A 14 -10.57 9.94 17.12
CA GLN A 14 -9.29 10.57 16.81
C GLN A 14 -9.30 12.08 17.12
N ILE A 15 -10.39 12.78 16.78
CA ILE A 15 -10.56 14.20 17.11
C ILE A 15 -10.60 14.41 18.62
N SER A 16 -11.37 13.58 19.35
CA SER A 16 -11.45 13.62 20.81
C SER A 16 -10.09 13.37 21.46
N ASP A 17 -9.35 12.34 21.02
CA ASP A 17 -8.02 12.02 21.54
C ASP A 17 -7.01 13.14 21.21
N GLY A 18 -7.10 13.74 20.02
CA GLY A 18 -6.30 14.91 19.64
C GLY A 18 -6.52 16.10 20.58
N ALA A 19 -7.78 16.39 20.93
CA ALA A 19 -8.11 17.42 21.90
C ALA A 19 -7.56 17.11 23.31
N LEU A 20 -7.60 15.85 23.74
CA LEU A 20 -7.02 15.42 25.03
C LEU A 20 -5.50 15.60 25.07
N PHE A 21 -4.79 15.34 23.96
CA PHE A 21 -3.35 15.59 23.87
C PHE A 21 -3.00 17.09 23.86
N VAL A 22 -3.85 17.95 23.29
CA VAL A 22 -3.68 19.41 23.38
C VAL A 22 -3.91 19.90 24.81
N LEU A 23 -4.94 19.38 25.48
CA LEU A 23 -5.20 19.66 26.88
C LEU A 23 -4.04 19.19 27.77
N SER A 24 -3.48 18.01 27.49
CA SER A 24 -2.35 17.47 28.25
C SER A 24 -1.09 18.30 28.11
N LEU A 25 -0.82 18.88 26.93
CA LEU A 25 0.27 19.83 26.73
C LEU A 25 0.08 21.10 27.57
N SER A 26 -1.14 21.65 27.58
CA SER A 26 -1.47 22.84 28.36
C SER A 26 -1.30 22.57 29.86
N MET A 27 -1.79 21.43 30.33
CA MET A 27 -1.66 21.01 31.72
C MET A 27 -0.20 20.75 32.11
N ALA A 28 0.59 20.11 31.24
CA ALA A 28 2.01 19.88 31.47
C ALA A 28 2.81 21.19 31.54
N TYR A 29 2.47 22.18 30.71
CA TYR A 29 3.10 23.49 30.76
C TYR A 29 2.79 24.21 32.07
N VAL A 30 1.50 24.28 32.45
CA VAL A 30 1.07 24.91 33.71
C VAL A 30 1.76 24.24 34.90
N LEU A 31 1.74 22.91 34.97
CA LEU A 31 2.36 22.16 36.07
C LEU A 31 3.86 22.45 36.19
N ARG A 32 4.57 22.52 35.05
CA ARG A 32 6.01 22.79 35.04
C ARG A 32 6.32 24.27 35.35
N ALA A 33 5.41 25.19 35.02
CA ALA A 33 5.53 26.60 35.34
C ALA A 33 5.25 26.88 36.83
N THR A 34 4.29 26.17 37.44
CA THR A 34 3.93 26.34 38.85
C THR A 34 4.85 25.58 39.79
N PHE A 35 5.35 24.41 39.39
CA PHE A 35 6.24 23.58 40.19
C PHE A 35 7.61 23.45 39.52
N PRO A 36 8.64 24.16 40.00
CA PRO A 36 10.02 23.96 39.57
C PRO A 36 10.57 22.65 40.14
N LEU A 37 10.02 21.52 39.67
CA LEU A 37 10.58 20.20 39.93
C LEU A 37 11.98 20.11 39.29
N PHE A 38 12.97 19.68 40.08
CA PHE A 38 14.32 19.27 39.66
C PHE A 38 15.29 20.33 39.10
N ASP A 39 15.29 21.58 39.61
CA ASP A 39 16.26 22.64 39.19
C ASP A 39 16.41 22.82 37.66
N LEU A 40 15.36 22.44 36.93
CA LEU A 40 15.34 22.48 35.49
C LEU A 40 15.17 23.95 35.01
N PRO A 41 15.77 24.32 33.85
CA PRO A 41 15.81 25.70 33.36
C PRO A 41 14.41 26.32 33.18
N GLN A 42 14.35 27.65 33.29
CA GLN A 42 13.13 28.44 33.09
C GLN A 42 12.54 28.19 31.70
N ILE A 43 11.22 28.03 31.63
CA ILE A 43 10.51 27.76 30.39
C ILE A 43 10.20 29.09 29.69
N GLU A 44 10.36 29.12 28.38
CA GLU A 44 9.89 30.25 27.56
C GLU A 44 8.36 30.45 27.62
N ALA A 45 7.92 31.65 27.23
CA ALA A 45 6.52 32.01 27.17
C ALA A 45 5.70 31.04 26.30
N PHE A 46 4.57 30.59 26.83
CA PHE A 46 3.63 29.66 26.22
C PHE A 46 3.22 30.05 24.79
N VAL A 47 3.03 31.35 24.55
CA VAL A 47 2.54 31.92 23.29
C VAL A 47 3.46 31.57 22.10
N ARG A 48 4.78 31.48 22.32
CA ARG A 48 5.74 31.11 21.25
C ARG A 48 5.60 29.67 20.77
N HIS A 49 4.88 28.84 21.52
CA HIS A 49 4.81 27.39 21.31
C HIS A 49 3.40 26.91 20.96
N LEU A 50 2.46 27.82 20.70
CA LEU A 50 1.10 27.49 20.25
C LEU A 50 1.09 26.69 18.95
N TRP A 51 2.11 26.82 18.11
CA TRP A 51 2.27 26.04 16.89
C TRP A 51 2.42 24.52 17.15
N LEU A 52 2.79 24.10 18.37
CA LEU A 52 2.85 22.68 18.75
C LEU A 52 1.48 22.03 18.91
N PHE A 53 0.41 22.83 19.06
CA PHE A 53 -0.94 22.33 19.29
C PHE A 53 -1.46 21.52 18.11
N PRO A 54 -1.49 22.05 16.86
CA PRO A 54 -1.91 21.26 15.71
C PRO A 54 -0.99 20.06 15.47
N VAL A 55 0.30 20.16 15.77
CA VAL A 55 1.26 19.06 15.62
C VAL A 55 0.90 17.90 16.57
N ILE A 56 0.70 18.19 17.85
CA ILE A 56 0.36 17.17 18.85
C ILE A 56 -1.06 16.62 18.65
N ALA A 57 -2.01 17.47 18.25
CA ALA A 57 -3.39 17.06 17.94
C ALA A 57 -3.45 16.01 16.84
N VAL A 58 -2.50 16.01 15.90
CA VAL A 58 -2.40 15.02 14.82
C VAL A 58 -1.48 13.86 15.21
N LEU A 59 -0.31 14.15 15.78
CA LEU A 59 0.71 13.14 16.08
C LEU A 59 0.23 12.08 17.08
N GLY A 60 -0.51 12.48 18.12
CA GLY A 60 -1.05 11.56 19.13
C GLY A 60 -1.99 10.52 18.52
N PRO A 61 -3.09 10.93 17.87
CA PRO A 61 -4.01 10.01 17.19
C PRO A 61 -3.34 9.17 16.09
N VAL A 62 -2.39 9.73 15.33
CA VAL A 62 -1.63 8.97 14.33
C VAL A 62 -0.79 7.87 14.99
N ALA A 63 -0.11 8.16 16.11
CA ALA A 63 0.64 7.17 16.86
C ALA A 63 -0.28 6.07 17.42
N LEU A 64 -1.43 6.42 17.98
CA LEU A 64 -2.44 5.45 18.45
C LEU A 64 -2.99 4.59 17.31
N SER A 65 -3.27 5.20 16.16
CA SER A 65 -3.75 4.50 14.97
C SER A 65 -2.71 3.51 14.43
N SER A 66 -1.42 3.85 14.50
CA SER A 66 -0.33 2.96 14.08
C SER A 66 -0.25 1.67 14.93
N GLN A 67 -0.73 1.72 16.18
CA GLN A 67 -0.78 0.58 17.10
C GLN A 67 -2.09 -0.20 17.02
N GLY A 68 -3.02 0.20 16.14
CA GLY A 68 -4.32 -0.45 16.01
C GLY A 68 -5.31 -0.12 17.12
N PHE A 69 -5.09 0.94 17.91
CA PHE A 69 -5.93 1.30 19.06
C PHE A 69 -7.40 1.53 18.67
N TYR A 70 -7.65 2.11 17.50
CA TYR A 70 -9.01 2.35 16.99
C TYR A 70 -9.63 1.15 16.27
N ALA A 71 -8.84 0.10 15.98
CA ALA A 71 -9.31 -0.99 15.16
C ALA A 71 -10.36 -1.84 15.88
N ASN A 72 -10.26 -2.07 17.18
CA ASN A 72 -11.21 -2.91 17.91
C ASN A 72 -11.35 -2.52 19.39
N PRO A 73 -12.10 -1.46 19.73
CA PRO A 73 -12.17 -0.99 21.11
C PRO A 73 -12.78 -2.03 22.08
N GLN A 74 -13.68 -2.92 21.61
CA GLN A 74 -14.49 -3.78 22.48
C GLN A 74 -13.90 -5.17 22.79
N ILE A 75 -12.85 -5.61 22.08
CA ILE A 75 -12.33 -7.00 22.14
C ILE A 75 -10.96 -7.09 22.82
N SER A 76 -10.23 -5.97 22.92
CA SER A 76 -8.90 -5.96 23.53
C SER A 76 -8.98 -6.16 25.05
N SER A 77 -8.17 -7.09 25.56
CA SER A 77 -7.90 -7.20 27.00
C SER A 77 -7.40 -5.86 27.54
N ARG A 78 -7.76 -5.50 28.78
CA ARG A 78 -7.30 -4.25 29.42
C ARG A 78 -5.78 -4.09 29.36
N LEU A 79 -5.06 -5.20 29.50
CA LEU A 79 -3.60 -5.23 29.40
C LEU A 79 -3.10 -4.89 27.99
N THR A 80 -3.75 -5.39 26.94
CA THR A 80 -3.34 -5.09 25.57
C THR A 80 -3.60 -3.63 25.23
N THR A 81 -4.72 -3.06 25.69
CA THR A 81 -5.03 -1.64 25.53
C THR A 81 -3.98 -0.75 26.21
N ILE A 82 -3.60 -1.05 27.45
CA ILE A 82 -2.55 -0.30 28.17
C ILE A 82 -1.24 -0.34 27.37
N TRP A 83 -0.82 -1.52 26.92
CA TRP A 83 0.41 -1.67 26.14
C TRP A 83 0.38 -0.91 24.81
N MET A 84 -0.76 -0.86 24.12
CA MET A 84 -0.93 -0.08 22.89
C MET A 84 -0.77 1.42 23.15
N VAL A 85 -1.40 1.94 24.22
CA VAL A 85 -1.30 3.36 24.60
C VAL A 85 0.14 3.70 24.96
N VAL A 86 0.83 2.88 25.77
CA VAL A 86 2.23 3.11 26.16
C VAL A 86 3.14 3.16 24.93
N ARG A 87 3.01 2.21 23.99
CA ARG A 87 3.81 2.23 22.75
C ARG A 87 3.54 3.47 21.90
N ALA A 88 2.27 3.87 21.76
CA ALA A 88 1.90 5.06 21.02
C ALA A 88 2.46 6.34 21.64
N VAL A 89 2.40 6.48 22.97
CA VAL A 89 2.96 7.60 23.73
C VAL A 89 4.48 7.70 23.53
N VAL A 90 5.19 6.57 23.59
CA VAL A 90 6.64 6.53 23.36
C VAL A 90 6.99 6.95 21.92
N ILE A 91 6.26 6.44 20.93
CA ILE A 91 6.45 6.81 19.52
C ILE A 91 6.22 8.31 19.31
N ALA A 92 5.11 8.85 19.83
CA ALA A 92 4.80 10.27 19.73
C ALA A 92 5.87 11.15 20.41
N MET A 93 6.35 10.74 21.59
CA MET A 93 7.42 11.43 22.32
C MET A 93 8.73 11.47 21.53
N VAL A 94 9.19 10.33 21.01
CA VAL A 94 10.42 10.24 20.21
C VAL A 94 10.30 11.07 18.93
N ALA A 95 9.16 11.00 18.24
CA ALA A 95 8.92 11.76 17.02
C ALA A 95 8.93 13.28 17.27
N LEU A 96 8.27 13.73 18.35
CA LEU A 96 8.22 15.16 18.68
C LEU A 96 9.60 15.71 19.06
N ILE A 97 10.34 14.99 19.92
CA ILE A 97 11.70 15.38 20.31
C ILE A 97 12.64 15.42 19.09
N SER A 98 12.57 14.42 18.22
CA SER A 98 13.39 14.36 17.00
C SER A 98 13.04 15.49 16.03
N GLY A 99 11.76 15.80 15.83
CA GLY A 99 11.31 16.90 14.98
C GLY A 99 11.78 18.27 15.51
N LEU A 100 11.64 18.50 16.81
CA LEU A 100 12.13 19.73 17.45
C LEU A 100 13.65 19.89 17.33
N PHE A 101 14.40 18.80 17.45
CA PHE A 101 15.85 18.79 17.23
C PHE A 101 16.21 19.18 15.80
N LEU A 102 15.50 18.66 14.79
CA LEU A 102 15.76 18.97 13.38
C LEU A 102 15.47 20.45 13.03
N ILE A 103 14.42 21.03 13.61
CA ILE A 103 14.05 22.44 13.40
C ILE A 103 14.89 23.37 14.30
N ARG A 104 15.76 22.80 15.15
CA ARG A 104 16.62 23.51 16.12
C ARG A 104 15.84 24.40 17.09
N VAL A 105 14.61 23.99 17.45
CA VAL A 105 13.81 24.70 18.45
C VAL A 105 14.17 24.20 19.84
N GLN A 106 14.56 25.12 20.72
CA GLN A 106 14.87 24.81 22.12
C GLN A 106 13.59 24.78 22.95
N TYR A 107 12.97 23.61 23.04
CA TYR A 107 11.80 23.39 23.90
C TYR A 107 12.15 22.49 25.09
N ALA A 108 11.52 22.75 26.24
CA ALA A 108 11.74 21.98 27.45
C ALA A 108 11.27 20.52 27.28
N ARG A 109 12.22 19.58 27.20
CA ARG A 109 11.94 18.14 27.01
C ARG A 109 11.06 17.57 28.12
N SER A 110 11.16 18.10 29.34
CA SER A 110 10.32 17.72 30.48
C SER A 110 8.83 18.01 30.24
N VAL A 111 8.49 19.10 29.53
CA VAL A 111 7.10 19.45 29.21
C VAL A 111 6.53 18.44 28.22
N ILE A 112 7.31 18.03 27.22
CA ILE A 112 6.91 16.98 26.26
C ILE A 112 6.67 15.65 26.98
N MET A 113 7.61 15.22 27.83
CA MET A 113 7.49 13.98 28.58
C MET A 113 6.22 13.96 29.45
N LEU A 114 5.97 15.04 30.19
CA LEU A 114 4.76 15.18 31.01
C LEU A 114 3.48 15.21 30.14
N ALA A 115 3.48 15.96 29.03
CA ALA A 115 2.34 16.06 28.13
C ALA A 115 1.97 14.71 27.51
N CYS A 116 2.98 13.93 27.10
CA CYS A 116 2.80 12.59 26.56
C CYS A 116 2.26 11.63 27.62
N CYS A 117 2.80 11.64 28.84
CA CYS A 117 2.30 10.83 29.96
C CYS A 117 0.85 11.16 30.33
N PHE A 118 0.54 12.45 30.54
CA PHE A 118 -0.84 12.88 30.84
C PHE A 118 -1.80 12.58 29.70
N GLY A 119 -1.37 12.79 28.45
CA GLY A 119 -2.18 12.46 27.27
C GLY A 119 -2.53 10.97 27.22
N GLY A 120 -1.55 10.09 27.46
CA GLY A 120 -1.77 8.65 27.55
C GLY A 120 -2.78 8.26 28.62
N ILE A 121 -2.66 8.85 29.82
CA ILE A 121 -3.60 8.60 30.93
C ILE A 121 -5.01 9.08 30.59
N LEU A 122 -5.16 10.30 30.05
CA LEU A 122 -6.47 10.86 29.68
C LEU A 122 -7.14 10.03 28.58
N VAL A 123 -6.41 9.61 27.56
CA VAL A 123 -6.91 8.73 26.49
C VAL A 123 -7.36 7.38 27.06
N TYR A 124 -6.59 6.80 27.99
CA TYR A 124 -6.97 5.55 28.65
C TYR A 124 -8.25 5.69 29.48
N ILE A 125 -8.37 6.75 30.27
CA ILE A 125 -9.58 7.05 31.06
C ILE A 125 -10.79 7.23 30.13
N ARG A 126 -10.66 8.03 29.06
CA ARG A 126 -11.72 8.22 28.07
C ARG A 126 -12.11 6.89 27.42
N HIS A 127 -11.15 6.02 27.12
CA HIS A 127 -11.41 4.70 26.54
C HIS A 127 -12.22 3.81 27.49
N GLU A 128 -11.85 3.71 28.77
CA GLU A 128 -12.61 2.93 29.75
C GLU A 128 -14.01 3.52 29.97
N LEU A 129 -14.15 4.85 30.04
CA LEU A 129 -15.45 5.51 30.14
C LEU A 129 -16.32 5.21 28.91
N PHE A 130 -15.74 5.27 27.72
CA PHE A 130 -16.42 4.95 26.47
C PHE A 130 -16.91 3.49 26.45
N LEU A 131 -16.07 2.55 26.90
CA LEU A 131 -16.47 1.15 27.01
C LEU A 131 -17.62 0.97 28.01
N ARG A 132 -17.56 1.65 29.16
CA ARG A 132 -18.65 1.60 30.15
C ARG A 132 -19.96 2.13 29.60
N LEU A 133 -19.94 3.30 28.96
CA LEU A 133 -21.12 3.92 28.36
C LEU A 133 -21.73 3.06 27.24
N VAL A 134 -20.90 2.53 26.34
CA VAL A 134 -21.35 1.67 25.24
C VAL A 134 -21.80 0.28 25.73
N SER A 135 -21.26 -0.19 26.86
CA SER A 135 -21.66 -1.46 27.48
C SER A 135 -22.98 -1.41 28.27
N MET A 136 -23.56 -0.22 28.47
CA MET A 136 -24.84 -0.10 29.16
C MET A 136 -25.96 -0.80 28.36
N PRO A 137 -26.85 -1.59 29.01
CA PRO A 137 -27.88 -2.39 28.33
C PRO A 137 -28.77 -1.58 27.37
N VAL A 138 -29.01 -0.31 27.70
CA VAL A 138 -29.81 0.64 26.91
C VAL A 138 -29.20 0.91 25.53
N SER A 139 -27.86 0.84 25.39
CA SER A 139 -27.15 1.02 24.12
C SER A 139 -26.97 -0.28 23.33
N ARG A 140 -27.31 -1.46 23.87
CA ARG A 140 -27.08 -2.73 23.17
C ARG A 140 -28.24 -3.12 22.25
N ASN A 141 -29.49 -2.83 22.64
CA ASN A 141 -30.66 -3.16 21.84
C ASN A 141 -31.00 -2.12 20.76
N GLN A 142 -30.71 -0.83 20.97
CA GLN A 142 -31.00 0.21 19.96
C GLN A 142 -30.02 0.26 18.79
N TRP A 143 -28.88 -0.44 18.88
CA TRP A 143 -27.78 -0.31 17.91
C TRP A 143 -27.60 -1.55 17.02
N ARG A 144 -28.40 -2.60 17.22
CA ARG A 144 -28.38 -3.77 16.32
C ARG A 144 -29.20 -3.44 15.10
N GLN A 145 -28.57 -3.51 13.93
CA GLN A 145 -29.30 -3.34 12.67
C GLN A 145 -30.11 -4.62 12.43
N ARG A 146 -31.42 -4.45 12.23
CA ARG A 146 -32.31 -5.54 11.81
C ARG A 146 -32.07 -5.81 10.35
N VAL A 147 -31.65 -7.03 10.05
CA VAL A 147 -31.21 -7.45 8.71
C VAL A 147 -32.16 -8.46 8.12
N LEU A 148 -32.56 -8.19 6.87
CA LEU A 148 -33.19 -9.16 5.97
C LEU A 148 -32.12 -9.73 5.03
N TRP A 149 -32.03 -11.05 4.93
CA TRP A 149 -31.12 -11.71 4.01
C TRP A 149 -31.86 -12.11 2.74
N VAL A 150 -31.45 -11.59 1.60
CA VAL A 150 -32.01 -11.93 0.30
C VAL A 150 -31.04 -12.82 -0.44
N GLY A 151 -31.43 -14.04 -0.79
CA GLY A 151 -30.54 -14.99 -1.46
C GLY A 151 -30.86 -16.44 -1.20
N ILE A 152 -30.02 -17.33 -1.72
CA ILE A 152 -30.10 -18.75 -1.44
C ILE A 152 -29.68 -19.01 0.01
N GLY A 153 -30.52 -19.71 0.78
CA GLY A 153 -30.29 -19.93 2.22
C GLY A 153 -28.94 -20.56 2.57
N GLU A 154 -28.42 -21.46 1.74
CA GLU A 154 -27.08 -22.06 1.94
C GLU A 154 -25.96 -21.01 1.81
N GLU A 155 -26.04 -20.15 0.78
CA GLU A 155 -25.06 -19.08 0.56
C GLU A 155 -25.16 -17.97 1.62
N ASN A 156 -26.37 -17.66 2.09
CA ASN A 156 -26.59 -16.75 3.21
C ASN A 156 -25.99 -17.31 4.50
N THR A 157 -26.17 -18.61 4.75
CA THR A 157 -25.57 -19.30 5.91
C THR A 157 -24.03 -19.25 5.86
N ARG A 158 -23.42 -19.47 4.69
CA ARG A 158 -21.97 -19.34 4.49
C ARG A 158 -21.47 -17.93 4.75
N LEU A 159 -22.19 -16.91 4.30
CA LEU A 159 -21.82 -15.52 4.56
C LEU A 159 -21.94 -15.18 6.05
N ARG A 160 -23.02 -15.63 6.71
CA ARG A 160 -23.25 -15.45 8.15
C ARG A 160 -22.18 -16.13 9.01
N SER A 161 -21.71 -17.32 8.60
CA SER A 161 -20.65 -18.02 9.31
C SER A 161 -19.28 -17.35 9.11
N ALA A 162 -19.05 -16.64 8.01
CA ALA A 162 -17.84 -15.86 7.76
C ALA A 162 -17.78 -14.53 8.54
N LEU A 163 -18.91 -14.03 9.05
CA LEU A 163 -18.94 -12.79 9.86
C LEU A 163 -18.12 -12.93 11.14
N THR A 164 -17.37 -11.88 11.46
CA THR A 164 -16.65 -11.75 12.73
C THR A 164 -17.60 -11.64 13.92
N SER A 165 -17.12 -11.93 15.14
CA SER A 165 -17.93 -11.84 16.35
C SER A 165 -18.50 -10.42 16.58
N ASP A 166 -17.74 -9.38 16.19
CA ASP A 166 -18.19 -7.98 16.26
C ASP A 166 -19.34 -7.71 15.29
N GLU A 167 -19.19 -8.09 14.02
CA GLU A 167 -20.24 -7.93 12.99
C GLU A 167 -21.52 -8.68 13.38
N ARG A 168 -21.40 -9.90 13.90
CA ARG A 168 -22.56 -10.67 14.40
C ARG A 168 -23.26 -10.00 15.58
N SER A 169 -22.51 -9.30 16.44
CA SER A 169 -23.10 -8.59 17.58
C SER A 169 -23.90 -7.35 17.15
N GLN A 170 -23.52 -6.73 16.04
CA GLN A 170 -24.14 -5.53 15.47
C GLN A 170 -25.35 -5.82 14.57
N LEU A 171 -25.55 -7.08 14.18
CA LEU A 171 -26.65 -7.49 13.30
C LEU A 171 -27.65 -8.35 14.07
N GLU A 172 -28.93 -8.08 13.88
CA GLU A 172 -30.05 -8.94 14.29
C GLU A 172 -30.64 -9.54 13.01
N SER A 173 -30.42 -10.84 12.80
CA SER A 173 -30.97 -11.56 11.64
C SER A 173 -32.44 -11.86 11.90
N ILE A 174 -33.34 -11.20 11.16
CA ILE A 174 -34.77 -11.36 11.36
C ILE A 174 -35.31 -12.53 10.53
N THR A 175 -35.14 -12.45 9.21
CA THR A 175 -35.65 -13.47 8.28
C THR A 175 -34.80 -13.54 7.01
N GLU A 176 -35.07 -14.55 6.19
CA GLU A 176 -34.52 -14.73 4.85
C GLU A 176 -35.64 -14.62 3.81
N PHE A 177 -35.28 -14.20 2.59
CA PHE A 177 -36.19 -14.06 1.45
C PHE A 177 -35.48 -14.58 0.19
N ASP A 178 -36.03 -15.58 -0.47
CA ASP A 178 -35.50 -16.11 -1.73
C ASP A 178 -36.35 -15.58 -2.90
N PRO A 179 -35.81 -14.68 -3.74
CA PRO A 179 -36.58 -14.04 -4.81
C PRO A 179 -36.99 -15.01 -5.94
N ARG A 180 -36.58 -16.29 -5.88
CA ARG A 180 -36.99 -17.34 -6.83
C ARG A 180 -38.27 -18.05 -6.38
N THR A 181 -38.51 -18.13 -5.07
CA THR A 181 -39.64 -18.88 -4.49
C THR A 181 -40.65 -17.96 -3.84
N ASP A 182 -40.19 -16.87 -3.24
CA ASP A 182 -41.01 -15.99 -2.43
C ASP A 182 -41.58 -14.86 -3.31
N PRO A 183 -42.90 -14.62 -3.29
CA PRO A 183 -43.50 -13.60 -4.12
C PRO A 183 -43.10 -12.20 -3.62
N ILE A 184 -42.80 -11.31 -4.58
CA ILE A 184 -42.28 -9.97 -4.29
C ILE A 184 -43.26 -9.10 -3.48
N GLU A 185 -44.56 -9.38 -3.52
CA GLU A 185 -45.54 -8.65 -2.72
C GLU A 185 -45.34 -8.82 -1.21
N GLN A 186 -44.71 -9.91 -0.76
CA GLN A 186 -44.42 -10.16 0.65
C GLN A 186 -43.26 -9.32 1.17
N LEU A 187 -42.40 -8.80 0.28
CA LEU A 187 -41.21 -8.05 0.68
C LEU A 187 -41.57 -6.74 1.38
N GLY A 188 -42.55 -5.99 0.87
CA GLY A 188 -43.00 -4.73 1.48
C GLY A 188 -43.44 -4.90 2.94
N PRO A 189 -44.42 -5.78 3.24
CA PRO A 189 -44.81 -6.15 4.60
C PRO A 189 -43.63 -6.52 5.49
N ILE A 190 -42.73 -7.38 5.02
CA ILE A 190 -41.55 -7.78 5.79
C ILE A 190 -40.67 -6.57 6.16
N LEU A 191 -40.46 -5.63 5.22
CA LEU A 191 -39.63 -4.47 5.46
C LEU A 191 -40.20 -3.56 6.55
N HIS A 192 -41.50 -3.27 6.54
CA HIS A 192 -42.11 -2.37 7.52
C HIS A 192 -42.54 -3.05 8.82
N ASP A 193 -43.12 -4.26 8.79
CA ASP A 193 -43.60 -4.97 9.99
C ASP A 193 -42.44 -5.34 10.92
N PHE A 194 -41.32 -5.76 10.33
CA PHE A 194 -40.12 -6.08 11.07
C PHE A 194 -39.13 -4.91 11.18
N ALA A 195 -39.50 -3.70 10.75
CA ALA A 195 -38.66 -2.50 10.83
C ALA A 195 -37.21 -2.76 10.38
N ILE A 196 -37.05 -3.35 9.19
CA ILE A 196 -35.75 -3.75 8.65
C ILE A 196 -34.91 -2.50 8.36
N ASN A 197 -33.66 -2.48 8.84
CA ASN A 197 -32.75 -1.36 8.61
C ASN A 197 -31.87 -1.57 7.37
N VAL A 198 -31.51 -2.83 7.11
CA VAL A 198 -30.60 -3.21 6.03
C VAL A 198 -31.07 -4.50 5.36
N VAL A 199 -31.02 -4.51 4.04
CA VAL A 199 -31.22 -5.72 3.22
C VAL A 199 -29.88 -6.16 2.66
N VAL A 200 -29.46 -7.38 2.97
CA VAL A 200 -28.23 -7.98 2.43
C VAL A 200 -28.61 -8.88 1.26
N ILE A 201 -28.31 -8.45 0.04
CA ILE A 201 -28.56 -9.20 -1.19
C ILE A 201 -27.32 -10.02 -1.55
N ASN A 202 -27.44 -11.33 -1.52
CA ASN A 202 -26.39 -12.26 -1.87
C ASN A 202 -26.61 -12.79 -3.29
N LEU A 203 -25.86 -12.24 -4.25
CA LEU A 203 -25.96 -12.62 -5.66
C LEU A 203 -25.27 -13.97 -5.97
N ALA A 204 -24.65 -14.62 -4.99
CA ALA A 204 -24.06 -15.94 -5.19
C ALA A 204 -25.17 -16.95 -5.55
N GLY A 205 -25.16 -17.41 -6.81
CA GLY A 205 -26.15 -18.35 -7.35
C GLY A 205 -27.50 -17.73 -7.76
N LEU A 206 -27.64 -16.40 -7.74
CA LEU A 206 -28.84 -15.72 -8.24
C LEU A 206 -28.60 -15.08 -9.62
N GLU A 207 -29.63 -15.16 -10.47
CA GLU A 207 -29.66 -14.42 -11.74
C GLU A 207 -30.12 -12.97 -11.52
N THR A 208 -29.59 -12.05 -12.33
CA THR A 208 -29.84 -10.60 -12.23
C THR A 208 -31.31 -10.20 -12.36
N VAL A 209 -32.11 -10.97 -13.12
CA VAL A 209 -33.54 -10.73 -13.36
C VAL A 209 -34.36 -10.74 -12.07
N HIS A 210 -33.97 -11.56 -11.09
CA HIS A 210 -34.70 -11.73 -9.83
C HIS A 210 -34.43 -10.63 -8.80
N VAL A 211 -33.38 -9.82 -9.00
CA VAL A 211 -32.89 -8.87 -7.99
C VAL A 211 -33.42 -7.45 -8.22
N ALA A 212 -33.65 -7.05 -9.48
CA ALA A 212 -34.13 -5.71 -9.80
C ALA A 212 -35.44 -5.33 -9.06
N PRO A 213 -36.45 -6.21 -8.95
CA PRO A 213 -37.66 -5.90 -8.19
C PRO A 213 -37.42 -5.70 -6.69
N VAL A 214 -36.48 -6.47 -6.11
CA VAL A 214 -36.09 -6.36 -4.69
C VAL A 214 -35.43 -5.01 -4.44
N VAL A 215 -34.52 -4.59 -5.31
CA VAL A 215 -33.85 -3.29 -5.21
C VAL A 215 -34.87 -2.16 -5.29
N ALA A 216 -35.77 -2.20 -6.27
CA ALA A 216 -36.82 -1.19 -6.43
C ALA A 216 -37.80 -1.15 -5.23
N ALA A 217 -38.10 -2.29 -4.59
CA ALA A 217 -38.89 -2.32 -3.37
C ALA A 217 -38.15 -1.67 -2.19
N CYS A 218 -36.87 -1.98 -2.01
CA CYS A 218 -36.04 -1.37 -0.96
C CYS A 218 -35.87 0.14 -1.15
N GLU A 219 -35.68 0.59 -2.40
CA GLU A 219 -35.58 2.03 -2.73
C GLU A 219 -36.86 2.79 -2.40
N ARG A 220 -38.04 2.21 -2.72
CA ARG A 220 -39.34 2.81 -2.36
C ARG A 220 -39.55 2.96 -0.86
N GLU A 221 -39.09 1.97 -0.08
CA GLU A 221 -39.18 1.97 1.38
C GLU A 221 -38.03 2.74 2.06
N GLY A 222 -37.05 3.23 1.30
CA GLY A 222 -35.88 3.94 1.84
C GLY A 222 -34.94 3.05 2.67
N VAL A 223 -34.96 1.73 2.45
CA VAL A 223 -34.14 0.76 3.18
C VAL A 223 -32.79 0.60 2.50
N SER A 224 -31.72 0.58 3.31
CA SER A 224 -30.35 0.47 2.79
C SER A 224 -30.03 -0.93 2.30
N ILE A 225 -29.38 -1.03 1.14
CA ILE A 225 -29.02 -2.30 0.50
C ILE A 225 -27.52 -2.55 0.59
N VAL A 226 -27.14 -3.79 0.91
CA VAL A 226 -25.75 -4.28 0.83
C VAL A 226 -25.72 -5.46 -0.13
N VAL A 227 -24.97 -5.34 -1.22
CA VAL A 227 -24.90 -6.39 -2.25
C VAL A 227 -23.58 -7.15 -2.14
N ARG A 228 -23.65 -8.48 -1.98
CA ARG A 228 -22.53 -9.40 -2.20
C ARG A 228 -22.59 -9.89 -3.66
N PRO A 229 -21.66 -9.48 -4.54
CA PRO A 229 -21.73 -9.79 -5.97
C PRO A 229 -21.55 -11.27 -6.33
N GLY A 230 -21.11 -12.13 -5.41
CA GLY A 230 -21.04 -13.59 -5.61
C GLY A 230 -19.96 -14.09 -6.60
N LEU A 231 -19.58 -13.27 -7.59
CA LEU A 231 -18.63 -13.66 -8.65
C LEU A 231 -17.24 -14.05 -8.15
N LEU A 232 -16.80 -13.56 -6.98
CA LEU A 232 -15.41 -13.66 -6.55
C LEU A 232 -15.27 -13.69 -5.01
N ALA A 233 -15.63 -14.81 -4.39
CA ALA A 233 -15.51 -14.97 -2.94
C ALA A 233 -14.05 -14.93 -2.41
N HIS A 234 -13.05 -15.11 -3.29
CA HIS A 234 -11.63 -15.27 -2.90
C HIS A 234 -10.66 -14.40 -3.70
N SER A 235 -11.15 -13.37 -4.42
CA SER A 235 -10.25 -12.53 -5.19
C SER A 235 -9.47 -11.57 -4.29
N PRO A 236 -8.13 -11.49 -4.40
CA PRO A 236 -7.32 -10.49 -3.69
C PRO A 236 -7.47 -9.08 -4.29
N PHE A 237 -8.22 -8.94 -5.38
CA PHE A 237 -8.36 -7.72 -6.14
C PHE A 237 -9.54 -6.88 -5.63
N GLY A 238 -9.31 -5.58 -5.46
CA GLY A 238 -10.32 -4.66 -4.94
C GLY A 238 -11.44 -4.42 -5.94
N MET A 239 -12.68 -4.46 -5.47
CA MET A 239 -13.85 -3.99 -6.23
C MET A 239 -14.22 -2.59 -5.75
N SER A 240 -14.49 -1.68 -6.69
CA SER A 240 -15.04 -0.35 -6.40
C SER A 240 -16.24 -0.09 -7.29
N ILE A 241 -17.17 0.73 -6.83
CA ILE A 241 -18.26 1.25 -7.67
C ILE A 241 -17.73 2.52 -8.34
N ASP A 242 -17.91 2.63 -9.64
CA ASP A 242 -17.61 3.81 -10.44
C ASP A 242 -18.84 4.17 -11.30
N TRP A 243 -18.83 5.32 -11.96
CA TRP A 243 -19.89 5.74 -12.87
C TRP A 243 -19.33 5.81 -14.30
N PHE A 244 -19.93 5.05 -15.22
CA PHE A 244 -19.54 5.05 -16.62
C PHE A 244 -20.78 5.26 -17.49
N ALA A 245 -20.73 6.30 -18.35
CA ALA A 245 -21.86 6.71 -19.18
C ALA A 245 -23.17 6.99 -18.41
N GLY A 246 -23.07 7.45 -17.15
CA GLY A 246 -24.24 7.73 -16.30
C GLY A 246 -24.79 6.49 -15.57
N GLU A 247 -24.19 5.31 -15.77
CA GLU A 247 -24.59 4.06 -15.14
C GLU A 247 -23.59 3.66 -14.05
N PRO A 248 -24.05 3.14 -12.90
CA PRO A 248 -23.16 2.60 -11.89
C PRO A 248 -22.53 1.29 -12.39
N VAL A 249 -21.20 1.25 -12.41
CA VAL A 249 -20.42 0.08 -12.83
C VAL A 249 -19.55 -0.45 -11.69
N ILE A 250 -19.34 -1.76 -11.68
CA ILE A 250 -18.41 -2.40 -10.75
C ILE A 250 -17.05 -2.47 -11.43
N LEU A 251 -16.11 -1.65 -10.97
CA LEU A 251 -14.72 -1.69 -11.41
C LEU A 251 -13.96 -2.77 -10.66
N TYR A 252 -13.39 -3.70 -11.42
CA TYR A 252 -12.51 -4.73 -10.90
C TYR A 252 -11.04 -4.34 -11.11
N ASN A 253 -10.38 -3.95 -10.02
CA ASN A 253 -8.99 -3.50 -10.08
C ASN A 253 -8.04 -4.69 -10.03
N ALA A 254 -7.50 -5.09 -11.18
CA ALA A 254 -6.45 -6.13 -11.28
C ALA A 254 -5.12 -5.75 -10.60
N GLN A 255 -5.04 -4.56 -9.98
CA GLN A 255 -3.91 -4.11 -9.18
C GLN A 255 -4.40 -3.82 -7.75
N ALA A 256 -3.71 -4.39 -6.76
CA ALA A 256 -4.05 -4.20 -5.34
C ALA A 256 -3.67 -2.79 -4.81
N ALA A 257 -2.89 -2.01 -5.57
CA ALA A 257 -2.33 -0.75 -5.14
C ALA A 257 -3.36 0.39 -5.14
N ARG A 258 -3.48 1.09 -4.00
CA ARG A 258 -4.34 2.28 -3.88
C ARG A 258 -3.82 3.44 -4.74
N PRO A 259 -4.70 4.28 -5.34
CA PRO A 259 -4.28 5.39 -6.19
C PRO A 259 -3.28 6.35 -5.54
N LEU A 260 -3.50 6.70 -4.26
CA LEU A 260 -2.58 7.55 -3.50
C LEU A 260 -1.17 6.93 -3.37
N HIS A 261 -1.09 5.61 -3.16
CA HIS A 261 0.20 4.93 -3.03
C HIS A 261 0.95 4.92 -4.36
N LEU A 262 0.24 4.73 -5.48
CA LEU A 262 0.83 4.82 -6.82
C LEU A 262 1.33 6.23 -7.12
N PHE A 263 0.59 7.26 -6.72
CA PHE A 263 1.02 8.65 -6.85
C PHE A 263 2.28 8.94 -6.03
N LEU A 264 2.31 8.52 -4.76
CA LEU A 264 3.51 8.66 -3.91
C LEU A 264 4.71 7.88 -4.47
N LYS A 265 4.47 6.71 -5.06
CA LYS A 265 5.50 5.95 -5.77
C LYS A 265 6.09 6.74 -6.94
N GLN A 266 5.25 7.35 -7.76
CA GLN A 266 5.71 8.16 -8.90
C GLN A 266 6.57 9.35 -8.44
N ILE A 267 6.17 10.05 -7.39
CA ILE A 267 6.97 11.13 -6.80
C ILE A 267 8.31 10.60 -6.30
N SER A 268 8.30 9.47 -5.58
CA SER A 268 9.52 8.85 -5.05
C SER A 268 10.47 8.40 -6.18
N ASP A 269 9.94 7.82 -7.25
CA ASP A 269 10.73 7.37 -8.41
C ASP A 269 11.35 8.57 -9.13
N TYR A 270 10.59 9.65 -9.34
CA TYR A 270 11.10 10.87 -9.95
C TYR A 270 12.16 11.56 -9.09
N ALA A 271 11.86 11.82 -7.81
CA ALA A 271 12.79 12.46 -6.88
C ALA A 271 14.08 11.65 -6.71
N GLY A 272 13.95 10.32 -6.54
CA GLY A 272 15.10 9.43 -6.45
C GLY A 272 15.94 9.41 -7.72
N ALA A 273 15.32 9.43 -8.91
CA ALA A 273 16.05 9.50 -10.17
C ALA A 273 16.78 10.84 -10.35
N VAL A 274 16.18 11.98 -9.98
CA VAL A 274 16.84 13.29 -10.00
C VAL A 274 18.05 13.31 -9.06
N ILE A 275 17.88 12.83 -7.82
CA ILE A 275 18.96 12.79 -6.83
C ILE A 275 20.10 11.89 -7.32
N LEU A 276 19.80 10.66 -7.77
CA LEU A 276 20.82 9.74 -8.26
C LEU A 276 21.54 10.27 -9.49
N LEU A 277 20.81 10.84 -10.46
CA LEU A 277 21.42 11.39 -11.66
C LEU A 277 22.33 12.58 -11.35
N THR A 278 21.93 13.44 -10.41
CA THR A 278 22.74 14.59 -9.96
C THR A 278 24.02 14.13 -9.28
N LEU A 279 23.92 13.21 -8.32
CA LEU A 279 25.06 12.66 -7.58
C LEU A 279 26.04 11.91 -8.48
N VAL A 280 25.51 11.15 -9.45
CA VAL A 280 26.31 10.32 -10.37
C VAL A 280 26.74 11.13 -11.61
N SER A 281 26.30 12.37 -11.80
CA SER A 281 26.57 13.14 -13.02
C SER A 281 28.05 13.25 -13.42
N PRO A 282 29.04 13.44 -12.50
CA PRO A 282 30.44 13.50 -12.90
C PRO A 282 30.93 12.14 -13.41
N LEU A 283 30.56 11.07 -12.73
CA LEU A 283 30.86 9.69 -13.14
C LEU A 283 30.15 9.36 -14.45
N PHE A 284 28.90 9.79 -14.63
CA PHE A 284 28.12 9.56 -15.84
C PHE A 284 28.81 10.14 -17.08
N LEU A 285 29.29 11.39 -16.99
CA LEU A 285 30.03 12.04 -18.08
C LEU A 285 31.37 11.36 -18.35
N LEU A 286 32.10 10.96 -17.29
CA LEU A 286 33.35 10.21 -17.42
C LEU A 286 33.14 8.88 -18.14
N LEU A 287 32.15 8.08 -17.72
CA LEU A 287 31.82 6.81 -18.35
C LEU A 287 31.37 7.01 -19.80
N ALA A 288 30.58 8.04 -20.09
CA ALA A 288 30.18 8.39 -21.45
C ALA A 288 31.38 8.67 -22.36
N ALA A 289 32.37 9.44 -21.87
CA ALA A 289 33.59 9.73 -22.58
C ALA A 289 34.43 8.45 -22.82
N ILE A 290 34.63 7.62 -21.80
CA ILE A 290 35.38 6.36 -21.93
C ILE A 290 34.70 5.43 -22.94
N VAL A 291 33.38 5.28 -22.90
CA VAL A 291 32.63 4.46 -23.87
C VAL A 291 32.79 4.98 -25.29
N LYS A 292 32.80 6.31 -25.48
CA LYS A 292 32.99 6.94 -26.78
C LYS A 292 34.39 6.70 -27.35
N LEU A 293 35.42 6.77 -26.51
CA LEU A 293 36.81 6.61 -26.89
C LEU A 293 37.23 5.15 -27.06
N SER A 294 36.59 4.22 -26.32
CA SER A 294 36.97 2.80 -26.31
C SER A 294 36.52 2.02 -27.55
N SER A 295 35.50 2.49 -28.28
CA SER A 295 34.99 1.80 -29.48
C SER A 295 34.19 2.72 -30.42
N PRO A 296 34.20 2.48 -31.75
CA PRO A 296 33.45 3.31 -32.70
C PRO A 296 31.92 3.17 -32.52
N GLY A 297 31.19 4.28 -32.63
CA GLY A 297 29.71 4.36 -32.59
C GLY A 297 29.12 5.25 -31.48
N PRO A 298 27.82 5.12 -31.16
CA PRO A 298 27.13 5.94 -30.16
C PRO A 298 27.43 5.51 -28.71
N VAL A 299 27.38 6.47 -27.77
CA VAL A 299 27.58 6.22 -26.33
C VAL A 299 26.46 5.34 -25.77
N PHE A 300 25.22 5.66 -26.14
CA PHE A 300 24.04 4.95 -25.67
C PHE A 300 23.65 3.84 -26.64
N TYR A 301 23.47 2.64 -26.10
CA TYR A 301 22.74 1.57 -26.75
C TYR A 301 21.24 1.76 -26.48
N ARG A 302 20.43 1.53 -27.51
CA ARG A 302 18.98 1.71 -27.50
C ARG A 302 18.32 0.39 -27.89
N GLN A 303 17.33 -0.04 -27.13
CA GLN A 303 16.60 -1.27 -27.43
C GLN A 303 15.12 -1.15 -27.05
N GLU A 304 14.24 -1.61 -27.91
CA GLU A 304 12.81 -1.69 -27.59
C GLU A 304 12.54 -2.78 -26.55
N ARG A 305 11.83 -2.39 -25.50
CA ARG A 305 11.43 -3.26 -24.39
C ARG A 305 9.95 -3.08 -24.09
N ALA A 306 9.35 -4.12 -23.52
CA ALA A 306 7.97 -4.07 -23.04
C ALA A 306 7.90 -3.27 -21.73
N GLY A 307 7.10 -2.21 -21.73
CA GLY A 307 6.77 -1.38 -20.58
C GLY A 307 5.41 -1.74 -19.97
N LEU A 308 4.76 -0.74 -19.36
CA LEU A 308 3.45 -0.88 -18.73
C LEU A 308 2.41 -1.37 -19.75
N ASN A 309 1.68 -2.42 -19.39
CA ASN A 309 0.71 -3.15 -20.21
C ASN A 309 1.29 -3.67 -21.52
N GLY A 310 2.62 -3.87 -21.59
CA GLY A 310 3.32 -4.31 -22.78
C GLY A 310 3.58 -3.21 -23.82
N ARG A 311 3.26 -1.94 -23.53
CA ARG A 311 3.56 -0.83 -24.44
C ARG A 311 5.07 -0.73 -24.68
N PRO A 312 5.53 -0.69 -25.94
CA PRO A 312 6.96 -0.61 -26.23
C PRO A 312 7.53 0.74 -25.79
N PHE A 313 8.74 0.73 -25.25
CA PHE A 313 9.54 1.93 -24.98
C PHE A 313 11.01 1.67 -25.30
N THR A 314 11.77 2.75 -25.52
CA THR A 314 13.21 2.64 -25.82
C THR A 314 14.04 2.66 -24.54
N LEU A 315 14.58 1.51 -24.16
CA LEU A 315 15.52 1.39 -23.04
C LEU A 315 16.87 1.98 -23.41
N LEU A 316 17.45 2.80 -22.51
CA LEU A 316 18.79 3.36 -22.66
C LEU A 316 19.82 2.60 -21.81
N LYS A 317 20.97 2.28 -22.39
CA LYS A 317 22.13 1.75 -21.65
C LYS A 317 23.43 2.37 -22.16
N PHE A 318 24.50 2.35 -21.37
CA PHE A 318 25.81 2.55 -21.95
C PHE A 318 26.16 1.35 -22.81
N ARG A 319 26.75 1.61 -23.97
CA ARG A 319 27.21 0.55 -24.85
C ARG A 319 28.36 -0.22 -24.19
N SER A 320 28.13 -1.49 -23.93
CA SER A 320 29.12 -2.44 -23.39
C SER A 320 29.59 -3.49 -24.40
N MET A 321 28.87 -3.64 -25.52
CA MET A 321 29.16 -4.60 -26.59
C MET A 321 29.61 -3.93 -27.89
N ARG A 322 30.22 -4.70 -28.80
CA ARG A 322 30.58 -4.25 -30.16
C ARG A 322 29.32 -3.85 -30.94
N ALA A 323 29.43 -2.89 -31.87
CA ALA A 323 28.29 -2.37 -32.62
C ALA A 323 27.50 -3.44 -33.42
N SER A 324 28.16 -4.54 -33.82
CA SER A 324 27.56 -5.64 -34.59
C SER A 324 26.98 -6.76 -33.73
N ALA A 325 27.02 -6.65 -32.40
CA ALA A 325 26.69 -7.74 -31.46
C ALA A 325 25.28 -8.32 -31.62
N ASP A 326 24.30 -7.52 -32.05
CA ASP A 326 22.92 -7.98 -32.23
C ASP A 326 22.78 -9.00 -33.37
N ARG A 327 23.63 -8.91 -34.41
CA ARG A 327 23.63 -9.87 -35.54
C ARG A 327 24.16 -11.24 -35.13
N GLU A 328 25.01 -11.29 -34.11
CA GLU A 328 25.63 -12.52 -33.59
C GLU A 328 24.73 -13.25 -32.57
N LYS A 329 23.57 -12.69 -32.18
CA LYS A 329 22.68 -13.30 -31.17
C LYS A 329 22.20 -14.69 -31.59
N ALA A 330 21.85 -14.86 -32.86
CA ALA A 330 21.35 -16.13 -33.39
C ALA A 330 22.41 -17.25 -33.36
N SER A 331 23.66 -16.93 -33.73
CA SER A 331 24.78 -17.89 -33.72
C SER A 331 25.21 -18.30 -32.31
N LEU A 332 24.88 -17.49 -31.29
CA LEU A 332 25.20 -17.76 -29.88
C LEU A 332 24.03 -18.43 -29.13
N ALA A 333 22.92 -18.75 -29.80
CA ALA A 333 21.79 -19.47 -29.21
C ALA A 333 22.19 -20.75 -28.44
N PRO A 334 23.16 -21.57 -28.90
CA PRO A 334 23.58 -22.78 -28.18
C PRO A 334 24.26 -22.51 -26.83
N LEU A 335 24.74 -21.29 -26.60
CA LEU A 335 25.41 -20.90 -25.35
C LEU A 335 24.43 -20.32 -24.31
N ASN A 336 23.13 -20.34 -24.57
CA ASN A 336 22.13 -19.80 -23.66
C ASN A 336 22.07 -20.61 -22.35
N GLU A 337 22.31 -19.95 -21.23
CA GLU A 337 22.30 -20.55 -19.89
C GLU A 337 20.93 -20.47 -19.20
N MET A 338 19.95 -19.81 -19.82
CA MET A 338 18.60 -19.61 -19.28
C MET A 338 17.59 -20.51 -20.00
N THR A 339 16.69 -21.15 -19.25
CA THR A 339 15.52 -21.84 -19.85
C THR A 339 14.42 -20.84 -20.20
N GLY A 340 13.59 -21.16 -21.20
CA GLY A 340 12.47 -20.31 -21.62
C GLY A 340 12.82 -19.25 -22.68
N PRO A 341 12.01 -18.20 -22.83
CA PRO A 341 12.10 -17.27 -23.97
C PRO A 341 13.25 -16.25 -23.86
N VAL A 342 13.95 -16.22 -22.73
CA VAL A 342 14.97 -15.22 -22.40
C VAL A 342 16.36 -15.72 -22.77
N PHE A 343 17.20 -14.79 -23.25
CA PHE A 343 18.57 -15.07 -23.63
C PHE A 343 19.59 -14.50 -22.63
N LYS A 344 20.44 -15.35 -22.04
CA LYS A 344 21.49 -14.99 -21.07
C LYS A 344 22.73 -15.85 -21.27
N ILE A 345 23.89 -15.20 -21.35
CA ILE A 345 25.22 -15.83 -21.39
C ILE A 345 26.08 -15.12 -20.35
N ALA A 346 26.77 -15.85 -19.48
CA ALA A 346 27.66 -15.26 -18.48
C ALA A 346 28.90 -14.64 -19.15
N ASN A 347 29.67 -15.45 -19.89
CA ASN A 347 30.88 -15.00 -20.59
C ASN A 347 30.60 -14.66 -22.05
N ASP A 348 29.83 -13.59 -22.27
CA ASP A 348 29.44 -13.18 -23.63
C ASP A 348 30.66 -12.62 -24.43
N PRO A 349 31.06 -13.26 -25.55
CA PRO A 349 32.24 -12.87 -26.33
C PRO A 349 32.09 -11.51 -27.02
N ARG A 350 30.84 -10.99 -27.12
CA ARG A 350 30.53 -9.71 -27.78
C ARG A 350 30.85 -8.50 -26.91
N VAL A 351 31.13 -8.72 -25.62
CA VAL A 351 31.38 -7.67 -24.62
C VAL A 351 32.81 -7.15 -24.75
N THR A 352 32.95 -5.82 -24.75
CA THR A 352 34.26 -5.16 -24.74
C THR A 352 34.95 -5.29 -23.38
N SER A 353 36.28 -5.14 -23.31
CA SER A 353 37.03 -5.21 -22.04
C SER A 353 36.48 -4.22 -20.99
N PHE A 354 36.27 -2.96 -21.39
CA PHE A 354 35.64 -1.95 -20.53
C PHE A 354 34.14 -2.23 -20.30
N GLY A 355 33.44 -2.77 -21.30
CA GLY A 355 32.05 -3.21 -21.16
C GLY A 355 31.85 -4.28 -20.08
N ARG A 356 32.85 -5.15 -19.86
CA ARG A 356 32.84 -6.13 -18.77
C ARG A 356 32.87 -5.45 -17.40
N PHE A 357 33.69 -4.41 -17.24
CA PHE A 357 33.71 -3.58 -16.02
C PHE A 357 32.36 -2.89 -15.80
N LEU A 358 31.78 -2.29 -16.84
CA LEU A 358 30.46 -1.64 -16.75
C LEU A 358 29.37 -2.63 -16.29
N ARG A 359 29.29 -3.81 -16.92
CA ARG A 359 28.28 -4.83 -16.59
C ARG A 359 28.46 -5.43 -15.20
N ARG A 360 29.72 -5.66 -14.78
CA ARG A 360 30.04 -6.22 -13.45
C ARG A 360 29.51 -5.34 -12.32
N HIS A 361 29.65 -4.02 -12.46
CA HIS A 361 29.17 -3.04 -11.47
C HIS A 361 27.77 -2.50 -11.80
N GLY A 362 27.09 -2.99 -12.85
CA GLY A 362 25.79 -2.47 -13.29
C GLY A 362 25.81 -1.00 -13.74
N LEU A 363 26.99 -0.45 -14.02
CA LEU A 363 27.15 0.94 -14.44
C LEU A 363 26.60 1.16 -15.85
N ASP A 364 26.49 0.10 -16.67
CA ASP A 364 25.87 0.18 -17.99
C ASP A 364 24.38 0.55 -17.94
N GLU A 365 23.72 0.36 -16.80
CA GLU A 365 22.30 0.63 -16.60
C GLU A 365 22.01 2.06 -16.11
N LEU A 366 23.04 2.87 -15.79
CA LEU A 366 22.85 4.27 -15.34
C LEU A 366 22.00 5.14 -16.28
N PRO A 367 22.08 5.05 -17.62
CA PRO A 367 21.22 5.83 -18.52
C PRO A 367 19.73 5.55 -18.37
N GLN A 368 19.34 4.42 -17.77
CA GLN A 368 17.94 4.10 -17.49
C GLN A 368 17.30 5.04 -16.46
N LEU A 369 18.09 5.77 -15.67
CA LEU A 369 17.57 6.86 -14.81
C LEU A 369 16.83 7.92 -15.65
N ILE A 370 17.25 8.14 -16.89
CA ILE A 370 16.55 9.02 -17.83
C ILE A 370 15.18 8.43 -18.21
N ASN A 371 15.07 7.11 -18.39
CA ASN A 371 13.79 6.44 -18.64
C ASN A 371 12.84 6.55 -17.43
N VAL A 372 13.38 6.55 -16.20
CA VAL A 372 12.59 6.80 -14.99
C VAL A 372 12.05 8.24 -14.97
N LEU A 373 12.89 9.23 -15.28
CA LEU A 373 12.47 10.64 -15.37
C LEU A 373 11.42 10.89 -16.47
N ARG A 374 11.45 10.10 -17.56
CA ARG A 374 10.44 10.13 -18.62
C ARG A 374 9.14 9.42 -18.27
N GLY A 375 9.07 8.75 -17.10
CA GLY A 375 7.92 7.98 -16.67
C GLY A 375 7.72 6.64 -17.39
N GLU A 376 8.70 6.20 -18.19
CA GLU A 376 8.69 4.92 -18.91
C GLU A 376 9.05 3.76 -17.97
N MET A 377 9.89 4.03 -16.97
CA MET A 377 10.36 3.09 -15.95
C MET A 377 10.12 3.62 -14.53
N SER A 378 10.33 2.74 -13.57
CA SER A 378 10.33 2.98 -12.13
C SER A 378 11.73 2.65 -11.57
N LEU A 379 12.11 3.17 -10.39
CA LEU A 379 13.37 2.75 -9.76
C LEU A 379 13.31 1.27 -9.36
N VAL A 380 12.16 0.83 -8.86
CA VAL A 380 11.90 -0.58 -8.46
C VAL A 380 10.72 -1.15 -9.22
N GLY A 381 10.88 -2.34 -9.78
CA GLY A 381 9.85 -3.02 -10.55
C GLY A 381 10.41 -4.19 -11.38
N PRO A 382 9.56 -5.02 -12.00
CA PRO A 382 10.00 -6.13 -12.86
C PRO A 382 10.96 -5.67 -13.96
N ARG A 383 12.00 -6.46 -14.26
CA ARG A 383 13.00 -6.08 -15.28
C ARG A 383 12.36 -6.03 -16.68
N PRO A 384 12.60 -4.99 -17.49
CA PRO A 384 12.03 -4.89 -18.83
C PRO A 384 12.60 -5.95 -19.78
N LEU A 385 11.74 -6.72 -20.45
CA LEU A 385 12.12 -7.75 -21.42
C LEU A 385 12.00 -7.23 -22.87
N PRO A 386 12.81 -7.72 -23.82
CA PRO A 386 12.64 -7.39 -25.23
C PRO A 386 11.26 -7.83 -25.72
N ILE A 387 10.70 -7.06 -26.65
CA ILE A 387 9.37 -7.34 -27.22
C ILE A 387 9.30 -8.77 -27.78
N ASP A 388 10.35 -9.24 -28.45
CA ASP A 388 10.39 -10.58 -29.04
C ASP A 388 10.45 -11.70 -28.00
N GLU A 389 10.94 -11.44 -26.79
CA GLU A 389 10.90 -12.42 -25.69
C GLU A 389 9.50 -12.46 -25.08
N VAL A 390 8.84 -11.30 -24.95
CA VAL A 390 7.46 -11.19 -24.45
C VAL A 390 6.45 -11.85 -25.40
N LYS A 391 6.67 -11.76 -26.71
CA LYS A 391 5.85 -12.46 -27.71
C LYS A 391 5.96 -13.98 -27.65
N ARG A 392 7.02 -14.52 -27.03
CA ARG A 392 7.28 -15.96 -26.92
C ARG A 392 6.88 -16.55 -25.57
N PHE A 393 6.09 -15.83 -24.77
CA PHE A 393 5.55 -16.39 -23.53
C PHE A 393 4.59 -17.53 -23.86
N SER A 394 4.85 -18.71 -23.29
CA SER A 394 3.99 -19.88 -23.41
C SER A 394 2.82 -19.87 -22.43
N ASP A 395 2.98 -19.16 -21.31
CA ASP A 395 1.96 -19.00 -20.26
C ASP A 395 1.52 -17.54 -20.19
N ASP A 396 0.22 -17.30 -20.39
CA ASP A 396 -0.38 -15.97 -20.31
C ASP A 396 -0.29 -15.37 -18.90
N ALA A 397 -0.21 -16.19 -17.85
CA ALA A 397 0.02 -15.73 -16.49
C ALA A 397 1.32 -14.92 -16.37
N HIS A 398 2.32 -15.22 -17.21
CA HIS A 398 3.57 -14.45 -17.25
C HIS A 398 3.36 -13.01 -17.69
N ARG A 399 2.30 -12.69 -18.46
CA ARG A 399 2.01 -11.32 -18.90
C ARG A 399 1.61 -10.40 -17.76
N ARG A 400 1.15 -10.95 -16.62
CA ARG A 400 0.78 -10.17 -15.44
C ARG A 400 1.95 -9.32 -14.91
N ARG A 401 3.20 -9.71 -15.14
CA ARG A 401 4.39 -8.89 -14.82
C ARG A 401 4.42 -7.52 -15.52
N LEU A 402 3.71 -7.39 -16.65
CA LEU A 402 3.60 -6.16 -17.43
C LEU A 402 2.55 -5.21 -16.86
N SER A 403 1.78 -5.60 -15.85
CA SER A 403 0.75 -4.75 -15.23
C SER A 403 1.32 -3.56 -14.45
N VAL A 404 2.62 -3.54 -14.16
CA VAL A 404 3.30 -2.44 -13.47
C VAL A 404 4.43 -1.88 -14.35
N ARG A 405 4.88 -0.65 -14.07
CA ARG A 405 6.04 -0.08 -14.76
C ARG A 405 7.28 -0.93 -14.47
N PRO A 406 8.11 -1.21 -15.49
CA PRO A 406 9.34 -1.95 -15.29
C PRO A 406 10.33 -1.16 -14.44
N GLY A 407 11.19 -1.88 -13.70
CA GLY A 407 12.14 -1.31 -12.75
C GLY A 407 13.59 -1.27 -13.24
N LEU A 408 14.36 -0.34 -12.69
CA LEU A 408 15.83 -0.35 -12.75
C LEU A 408 16.41 -1.52 -11.92
N THR A 409 15.82 -1.76 -10.74
CA THR A 409 16.12 -2.91 -9.88
C THR A 409 14.86 -3.71 -9.54
N CYS A 410 15.05 -4.97 -9.16
CA CYS A 410 13.97 -5.92 -8.89
C CYS A 410 14.38 -6.97 -7.84
N LEU A 411 13.39 -7.73 -7.34
CA LEU A 411 13.61 -8.74 -6.30
C LEU A 411 14.64 -9.79 -6.68
N TRP A 412 14.60 -10.28 -7.92
CA TRP A 412 15.56 -11.31 -8.35
C TRP A 412 16.96 -10.73 -8.59
N GLN A 413 17.09 -9.43 -8.91
CA GLN A 413 18.39 -8.76 -9.03
C GLN A 413 19.15 -8.74 -7.71
N ILE A 414 18.45 -8.62 -6.59
CA ILE A 414 19.03 -8.67 -5.24
C ILE A 414 19.08 -10.11 -4.67
N GLY A 415 18.27 -11.03 -5.21
CA GLY A 415 18.09 -12.39 -4.69
C GLY A 415 19.00 -13.47 -5.29
N GLY A 416 20.05 -13.10 -6.05
CA GLY A 416 21.04 -14.07 -6.55
C GLY A 416 21.49 -13.86 -8.00
N ARG A 417 20.74 -13.08 -8.81
CA ARG A 417 21.00 -12.66 -10.22
C ARG A 417 21.47 -13.75 -11.21
N ASN A 418 22.59 -14.40 -10.95
CA ASN A 418 23.16 -15.50 -11.72
C ASN A 418 22.64 -16.88 -11.29
N ASP A 419 22.22 -17.06 -10.04
CA ASP A 419 21.77 -18.37 -9.53
C ASP A 419 20.37 -18.78 -10.05
N ILE A 420 19.66 -17.84 -10.67
CA ILE A 420 18.35 -18.10 -11.29
C ILE A 420 18.59 -18.41 -12.78
N SER A 421 18.45 -19.69 -13.12
CA SER A 421 18.52 -20.24 -14.48
C SER A 421 17.13 -20.56 -15.06
N ASP A 422 16.08 -20.59 -14.22
CA ASP A 422 14.71 -20.87 -14.62
C ASP A 422 13.86 -19.60 -14.75
N PHE A 423 13.19 -19.45 -15.91
CA PHE A 423 12.35 -18.28 -16.18
C PHE A 423 11.08 -18.28 -15.34
N ASN A 424 10.53 -19.44 -15.00
CA ASN A 424 9.34 -19.52 -14.15
C ASN A 424 9.66 -19.01 -12.74
N GLU A 425 10.84 -19.33 -12.20
CA GLU A 425 11.29 -18.80 -10.92
C GLU A 425 11.51 -17.28 -10.94
N TRP A 426 12.06 -16.75 -12.03
CA TRP A 426 12.10 -15.30 -12.22
C TRP A 426 10.68 -14.71 -12.21
N VAL A 427 9.76 -15.21 -13.04
CA VAL A 427 8.39 -14.70 -13.09
C VAL A 427 7.73 -14.78 -11.71
N ARG A 428 7.95 -15.87 -10.95
CA ARG A 428 7.46 -16.00 -9.58
C ARG A 428 7.93 -14.86 -8.67
N LEU A 429 9.20 -14.47 -8.76
CA LEU A 429 9.74 -13.32 -8.01
C LEU A 429 9.15 -11.98 -8.48
N ASP A 430 8.96 -11.80 -9.79
CA ASP A 430 8.30 -10.60 -10.33
C ASP A 430 6.84 -10.49 -9.85
N LEU A 431 6.09 -11.60 -9.85
CA LEU A 431 4.71 -11.64 -9.33
C LEU A 431 4.67 -11.44 -7.82
N ALA A 432 5.61 -12.04 -7.08
CA ALA A 432 5.70 -11.88 -5.64
C ALA A 432 6.06 -10.45 -5.20
N TYR A 433 6.73 -9.68 -6.06
CA TYR A 433 6.91 -8.24 -5.89
C TYR A 433 5.57 -7.51 -6.09
N ILE A 434 4.86 -7.79 -7.20
CA ILE A 434 3.58 -7.15 -7.54
C ILE A 434 2.53 -7.41 -6.45
N ASP A 435 2.42 -8.65 -5.98
CA ASP A 435 1.43 -9.09 -4.99
C ASP A 435 1.65 -8.46 -3.61
N ARG A 436 2.91 -8.22 -3.23
CA ARG A 436 3.29 -7.68 -1.92
C ARG A 436 3.78 -6.24 -2.00
N TRP A 437 3.46 -5.57 -3.10
CA TRP A 437 3.99 -4.26 -3.38
C TRP A 437 3.64 -3.27 -2.27
N SER A 438 4.66 -2.56 -1.79
CA SER A 438 4.53 -1.46 -0.85
C SER A 438 5.73 -0.52 -1.00
N LEU A 439 5.56 0.75 -0.63
CA LEU A 439 6.67 1.72 -0.61
C LEU A 439 7.83 1.24 0.29
N TRP A 440 7.52 0.53 1.36
CA TRP A 440 8.53 -0.06 2.24
C TRP A 440 9.31 -1.19 1.57
N LEU A 441 8.65 -2.02 0.76
CA LEU A 441 9.32 -3.04 -0.03
C LEU A 441 10.25 -2.40 -1.07
N ASP A 442 9.80 -1.34 -1.75
CA ASP A 442 10.64 -0.59 -2.70
C ASP A 442 11.90 -0.05 -2.01
N PHE A 443 11.74 0.58 -0.83
CA PHE A 443 12.88 1.06 -0.03
C PHE A 443 13.86 -0.06 0.33
N LYS A 444 13.35 -1.22 0.80
CA LYS A 444 14.19 -2.38 1.10
C LYS A 444 14.99 -2.86 -0.12
N ILE A 445 14.34 -2.91 -1.28
CA ILE A 445 15.00 -3.36 -2.53
C ILE A 445 16.09 -2.38 -2.95
N LEU A 446 15.83 -1.07 -2.86
CA LEU A 446 16.82 -0.03 -3.16
C LEU A 446 18.05 -0.14 -2.27
N VAL A 447 17.86 -0.27 -0.95
CA VAL A 447 18.96 -0.45 0.01
C VAL A 447 19.74 -1.75 -0.27
N ALA A 448 19.04 -2.84 -0.54
CA ALA A 448 19.66 -4.12 -0.88
C ALA A 448 20.43 -4.09 -2.21
N THR A 449 20.11 -3.16 -3.11
CA THR A 449 20.80 -3.00 -4.40
C THR A 449 22.16 -2.31 -4.27
N ILE A 450 22.37 -1.46 -3.26
CA ILE A 450 23.64 -0.75 -3.02
C ILE A 450 24.85 -1.71 -2.96
N PRO A 451 24.88 -2.74 -2.10
CA PRO A 451 26.01 -3.66 -2.04
C PRO A 451 26.17 -4.49 -3.31
N VAL A 452 25.08 -4.80 -4.03
CA VAL A 452 25.13 -5.54 -5.30
C VAL A 452 25.90 -4.75 -6.36
N VAL A 453 25.64 -3.44 -6.47
CA VAL A 453 26.31 -2.52 -7.40
C VAL A 453 27.76 -2.28 -7.00
N LEU A 454 28.03 -2.01 -5.71
CA LEU A 454 29.38 -1.70 -5.22
C LEU A 454 30.33 -2.91 -5.28
N PHE A 455 29.87 -4.08 -4.83
CA PHE A 455 30.71 -5.27 -4.75
C PHE A 455 30.62 -6.18 -5.98
N GLY A 456 29.76 -5.85 -6.94
CA GLY A 456 29.54 -6.66 -8.14
C GLY A 456 29.06 -8.08 -7.84
N ARG A 457 28.37 -8.29 -6.71
CA ARG A 457 27.84 -9.62 -6.33
C ARG A 457 26.85 -10.09 -7.40
N GLY A 458 27.13 -11.22 -8.05
CA GLY A 458 26.32 -11.74 -9.15
C GLY A 458 26.56 -11.07 -10.50
N GLY A 459 27.57 -10.22 -10.66
CA GLY A 459 28.10 -9.78 -11.96
C GLY A 459 29.35 -10.59 -12.30
N ARG A 460 29.24 -11.51 -13.26
CA ARG A 460 30.41 -12.14 -13.92
C ARG A 460 30.46 -11.67 -15.36
#